data_AF-A0A7Z9VDD3-F1
#
_entry.id   AF-A0A7Z9VDD3-F1
#
_cell.length_a   1.000
_cell.length_b   1.000
_cell.length_c   1.000
_cell.angle_alpha   90.00
_cell.angle_beta   90.00
_cell.angle_gamma   90.00
#
_symmetry.space_group_name_H-M   'P 1'
#
loop_
_entity.id
_entity.type
_entity.pdbx_description
1 polymer ?
#
loop_
_entity_poly.entity_id
_entity_poly.type
_entity_poly.pdbx_seq_one_letter_code
_entity_poly.pdbx_strand_id
1 'polypeptide(L)'
;MLTFTLRRLLSIPPLVLVVSLLTFLLLKAAPGDFYSQQEADPARSLTEVLRQKESSGLLVRLSQTQLEEFGEFRDDGSMWSFRDDGEKVPTILRDGIVVRGRSASRSLLNFQIESTKYQCDDEGVVYRKVGPIESFFSWFSNAASGDFGRSYKFNRPVFGIIAERLWNTLILSIAALLIAYGLGIPLGIFAAVKPNSLVDHSAGILAFIGLSIPTVFSALLAVLFATYTGWFPIGDMRSLDYDLFGFWGKIGDRLHHL
;
A
#
# COMPACT_ATOMS: atom_id res chain seq x y z
N MET A 1 35.25 -0.98 10.53
CA MET A 1 34.12 -1.29 9.61
C MET A 1 32.95 -1.93 10.34
N LEU A 2 33.15 -2.99 11.13
CA LEU A 2 32.07 -3.74 11.82
C LEU A 2 31.21 -2.87 12.74
N THR A 3 31.81 -1.99 13.57
CA THR A 3 31.09 -1.07 14.46
C THR A 3 30.21 -0.07 13.72
N PHE A 4 30.65 0.39 12.55
CA PHE A 4 29.87 1.29 11.70
C PHE A 4 28.67 0.56 11.09
N THR A 5 28.89 -0.64 10.55
CA THR A 5 27.83 -1.48 9.99
C THR A 5 26.79 -1.83 11.04
N LEU A 6 27.20 -2.23 12.24
CA LEU A 6 26.29 -2.54 13.34
C LEU A 6 25.49 -1.33 13.79
N ARG A 7 26.13 -0.17 13.96
CA ARG A 7 25.44 1.08 14.33
C ARG A 7 24.38 1.45 13.29
N ARG A 8 24.70 1.28 12.00
CA ARG A 8 23.74 1.51 10.91
C ARG A 8 22.59 0.49 10.95
N LEU A 9 22.89 -0.79 11.15
CA LEU A 9 21.87 -1.84 11.22
C LEU A 9 20.90 -1.60 12.40
N LEU A 10 21.45 -1.25 13.56
CA LEU A 10 20.67 -0.92 14.78
C LEU A 10 19.81 0.34 14.60
N SER A 11 20.23 1.29 13.75
CA SER A 11 19.42 2.47 13.43
C SER A 11 18.29 2.24 12.43
N ILE A 12 18.25 1.10 11.73
CA ILE A 12 17.21 0.82 10.72
C ILE A 12 15.82 0.64 11.36
N PRO A 13 15.63 -0.22 12.38
CA PRO A 13 14.30 -0.41 12.98
C PRO A 13 13.63 0.87 13.47
N PRO A 14 14.28 1.77 14.25
CA PRO A 14 13.63 3.00 14.69
C PRO A 14 13.32 3.94 13.52
N LEU A 15 14.20 4.02 12.52
CA LEU A 15 13.94 4.80 11.31
C LEU A 15 12.71 4.29 10.55
N VAL A 16 12.63 2.98 10.33
CA VAL A 16 11.50 2.33 9.65
C VAL A 16 10.21 2.55 10.43
N LEU A 17 10.24 2.47 11.77
CA LEU A 17 9.09 2.76 12.62
C LEU A 17 8.62 4.20 12.48
N VAL A 18 9.53 5.17 12.55
CA VAL A 18 9.20 6.60 12.41
C VAL A 18 8.63 6.90 11.04
N VAL A 19 9.25 6.39 9.97
CA VAL A 19 8.76 6.57 8.60
C VAL A 19 7.41 5.89 8.42
N SER A 20 7.23 4.65 8.92
CA SER A 20 5.97 3.93 8.80
C SER A 20 4.84 4.64 9.55
N LEU A 21 5.11 5.14 10.77
CA LEU A 21 4.14 5.91 11.54
C LEU A 21 3.77 7.21 10.81
N LEU A 22 4.77 7.94 10.29
CA LEU A 22 4.53 9.17 9.53
C LEU A 22 3.68 8.88 8.28
N THR A 23 4.03 7.84 7.49
CA THR A 23 3.25 7.43 6.32
C THR A 23 1.83 7.03 6.73
N PHE A 24 1.67 6.31 7.84
CA PHE A 24 0.35 5.90 8.33
C PHE A 24 -0.52 7.11 8.73
N LEU A 25 0.08 8.08 9.44
CA LEU A 25 -0.60 9.32 9.81
C LEU A 25 -0.97 10.15 8.58
N LEU A 26 -0.07 10.25 7.60
CA LEU A 26 -0.34 10.95 6.34
C LEU A 26 -1.47 10.26 5.56
N LEU A 27 -1.46 8.92 5.49
CA LEU A 27 -2.53 8.16 4.85
C LEU A 27 -3.89 8.37 5.53
N LYS A 28 -3.93 8.45 6.87
CA LYS A 28 -5.17 8.73 7.60
C LYS A 28 -5.58 10.20 7.60
N ALA A 29 -4.65 11.13 7.38
CA ALA A 29 -4.94 12.55 7.26
C ALA A 29 -5.42 12.93 5.85
N ALA A 30 -5.11 12.11 4.83
CA ALA A 30 -5.59 12.32 3.47
C ALA A 30 -7.13 12.27 3.41
N PRO A 31 -7.78 13.15 2.62
CA PRO A 31 -9.23 13.11 2.46
C PRO A 31 -9.63 11.86 1.65
N GLY A 32 -10.43 11.00 2.27
CA GLY A 32 -10.90 9.75 1.69
C GLY A 32 -9.98 8.54 1.98
N ASP A 33 -10.52 7.34 1.76
CA ASP A 33 -9.79 6.08 1.87
C ASP A 33 -10.01 5.21 0.62
N PHE A 34 -9.36 4.06 0.53
CA PHE A 34 -9.51 3.13 -0.60
C PHE A 34 -10.96 2.67 -0.85
N TYR A 35 -11.83 2.79 0.14
CA TYR A 35 -13.22 2.36 0.08
C TYR A 35 -14.18 3.50 -0.24
N SER A 36 -13.78 4.76 -0.10
CA SER A 36 -14.61 5.93 -0.40
C SER A 36 -15.20 5.91 -1.82
N GLN A 37 -14.47 5.39 -2.80
CA GLN A 37 -14.99 5.19 -4.16
C GLN A 37 -16.04 4.08 -4.24
N GLN A 38 -15.91 3.04 -3.41
CA GLN A 38 -16.87 1.94 -3.35
C GLN A 38 -18.13 2.34 -2.57
N GLU A 39 -18.00 3.21 -1.56
CA GLU A 39 -19.13 3.79 -0.82
C GLU A 39 -19.96 4.73 -1.68
N ALA A 40 -19.34 5.42 -2.64
CA ALA A 40 -20.02 6.33 -3.56
C ALA A 40 -20.75 5.61 -4.71
N ASP A 41 -20.49 4.32 -4.94
CA ASP A 41 -21.16 3.52 -5.97
C ASP A 41 -22.56 3.08 -5.51
N PRO A 42 -23.65 3.61 -6.09
CA PRO A 42 -25.01 3.26 -5.68
C PRO A 42 -25.39 1.79 -5.95
N ALA A 43 -24.61 1.07 -6.76
CA ALA A 43 -24.82 -0.35 -7.04
C ALA A 43 -24.23 -1.28 -5.95
N ARG A 44 -23.35 -0.77 -5.08
CA ARG A 44 -22.73 -1.55 -3.99
C ARG A 44 -23.52 -1.38 -2.69
N SER A 45 -23.70 -2.49 -1.97
CA SER A 45 -24.29 -2.45 -0.62
C SER A 45 -23.30 -1.87 0.38
N LEU A 46 -23.76 -0.96 1.24
CA LEU A 46 -22.93 -0.35 2.26
C LEU A 46 -22.44 -1.39 3.29
N THR A 47 -23.27 -2.40 3.58
CA THR A 47 -22.92 -3.51 4.47
C THR A 47 -21.67 -4.26 3.99
N GLU A 48 -21.53 -4.53 2.70
CA GLU A 48 -20.36 -5.23 2.18
C GLU A 48 -19.08 -4.37 2.35
N VAL A 49 -19.19 -3.07 2.07
CA VAL A 49 -18.06 -2.15 2.21
C VAL A 49 -17.65 -1.98 3.68
N LEU A 50 -18.60 -1.81 4.60
CA LEU A 50 -18.32 -1.65 6.03
C LEU A 50 -17.79 -2.95 6.67
N ARG A 51 -18.27 -4.12 6.26
CA ARG A 51 -17.69 -5.42 6.67
C ARG A 51 -16.26 -5.58 6.16
N GLN A 52 -15.97 -5.14 4.94
CA GLN A 52 -14.61 -5.16 4.43
C GLN A 52 -13.71 -4.22 5.22
N LYS A 53 -14.18 -3.01 5.57
CA LYS A 53 -13.48 -2.08 6.46
C LYS A 53 -13.23 -2.65 7.85
N GLU A 54 -14.21 -3.34 8.44
CA GLU A 54 -14.08 -4.06 9.71
C GLU A 54 -12.98 -5.14 9.62
N SER A 55 -13.03 -5.99 8.59
CA SER A 55 -12.01 -7.03 8.38
C SER A 55 -10.60 -6.46 8.19
N SER A 56 -10.49 -5.21 7.73
CA SER A 56 -9.24 -4.49 7.56
C SER A 56 -8.78 -3.71 8.80
N GLY A 57 -9.53 -3.74 9.90
CA GLY A 57 -9.20 -3.02 11.13
C GLY A 57 -9.37 -1.50 11.05
N LEU A 58 -10.11 -1.01 10.04
CA LEU A 58 -10.46 0.41 9.92
C LEU A 58 -11.69 0.77 10.77
N LEU A 59 -12.56 -0.22 10.98
CA LEU A 59 -13.78 -0.12 11.77
C LEU A 59 -13.82 -1.24 12.82
N VAL A 60 -14.47 -0.93 13.95
CA VAL A 60 -14.79 -1.91 14.98
C VAL A 60 -16.30 -1.89 15.17
N ARG A 61 -16.95 -3.05 15.01
CA ARG A 61 -18.36 -3.20 15.30
C ARG A 61 -18.63 -2.98 16.79
N LEU A 62 -19.64 -2.18 17.10
CA LEU A 62 -20.07 -1.96 18.48
C LEU A 62 -20.92 -3.13 18.97
N SER A 63 -20.71 -3.54 20.21
CA SER A 63 -21.56 -4.53 20.86
C SER A 63 -22.91 -3.92 21.26
N GLN A 64 -23.88 -4.79 21.53
CA GLN A 64 -25.21 -4.38 21.97
C GLN A 64 -25.16 -3.52 23.24
N THR A 65 -24.40 -3.95 24.25
CA THR A 65 -24.19 -3.18 25.50
C THR A 65 -23.55 -1.82 25.25
N GLN A 66 -22.59 -1.72 24.32
CA GLN A 66 -21.98 -0.43 23.96
C GLN A 66 -22.98 0.49 23.28
N LEU A 67 -23.96 -0.06 22.54
CA LEU A 67 -25.00 0.72 21.90
C LEU A 67 -26.01 1.27 22.92
N GLU A 68 -26.33 0.49 23.94
CA GLU A 68 -27.15 0.92 25.07
C GLU A 68 -26.50 2.01 25.91
N GLU A 69 -25.17 1.94 26.10
CA GLU A 69 -24.41 2.97 26.82
C GLU A 69 -24.48 4.36 26.17
N PHE A 70 -24.81 4.46 24.88
CA PHE A 70 -25.06 5.78 24.25
C PHE A 70 -26.34 6.45 24.76
N GLY A 71 -27.26 5.70 25.36
CA GLY A 71 -28.51 6.23 25.91
C GLY A 71 -29.38 6.93 24.86
N GLU A 72 -30.06 8.00 25.27
CA GLU A 72 -30.83 8.85 24.38
C GLU A 72 -30.03 10.08 23.97
N PHE A 73 -30.03 10.38 22.67
CA PHE A 73 -29.26 11.49 22.11
C PHE A 73 -30.09 12.27 21.08
N ARG A 74 -29.73 13.54 20.85
CA ARG A 74 -30.51 14.46 20.00
C ARG A 74 -29.77 14.78 18.71
N ASP A 75 -30.49 14.76 17.59
CA ASP A 75 -30.00 15.18 16.27
C ASP A 75 -31.11 15.79 15.42
N ASP A 76 -30.87 16.97 14.84
CA ASP A 76 -31.82 17.70 14.00
C ASP A 76 -33.24 17.79 14.60
N GLY A 77 -33.33 18.00 15.92
CA GLY A 77 -34.57 18.06 16.68
C GLY A 77 -35.26 16.71 16.96
N SER A 78 -34.72 15.60 16.45
CA SER A 78 -35.20 14.24 16.71
C SER A 78 -34.40 13.56 17.85
N MET A 79 -35.07 12.80 18.70
CA MET A 79 -34.46 11.95 19.73
C MET A 79 -34.11 10.58 19.13
N TRP A 80 -32.92 10.06 19.42
CA TRP A 80 -32.47 8.74 18.99
C TRP A 80 -32.08 7.89 20.18
N SER A 81 -32.36 6.59 20.09
CA SER A 81 -31.96 5.62 21.10
C SER A 81 -31.89 4.21 20.52
N PHE A 82 -31.14 3.36 21.21
CA PHE A 82 -31.07 1.93 20.93
C PHE A 82 -31.91 1.18 21.95
N ARG A 83 -32.73 0.23 21.48
CA ARG A 83 -33.53 -0.64 22.35
C ARG A 83 -33.04 -2.09 22.23
N ASP A 84 -32.79 -2.71 23.36
CA ASP A 84 -32.64 -4.16 23.48
C ASP A 84 -34.02 -4.82 23.43
N ASP A 85 -34.23 -5.63 22.39
CA ASP A 85 -35.40 -6.48 22.18
C ASP A 85 -35.06 -7.98 22.29
N GLY A 86 -33.83 -8.31 22.73
CA GLY A 86 -33.30 -9.67 22.77
C GLY A 86 -32.82 -10.20 21.41
N GLU A 87 -32.86 -9.40 20.36
CA GLU A 87 -32.28 -9.75 19.06
C GLU A 87 -30.78 -9.46 19.02
N LYS A 88 -30.09 -10.07 18.04
CA LYS A 88 -28.64 -9.87 17.83
C LYS A 88 -28.28 -8.46 17.39
N VAL A 89 -29.26 -7.69 16.91
CA VAL A 89 -29.09 -6.31 16.42
C VAL A 89 -30.09 -5.45 17.16
N PRO A 90 -29.67 -4.43 17.91
CA PRO A 90 -30.59 -3.60 18.66
C PRO A 90 -31.48 -2.79 17.71
N THR A 91 -32.74 -2.63 18.10
CA THR A 91 -33.69 -1.82 17.35
C THR A 91 -33.35 -0.34 17.49
N ILE A 92 -33.18 0.35 16.36
CA ILE A 92 -32.90 1.79 16.30
C ILE A 92 -34.23 2.57 16.37
N LEU A 93 -34.32 3.50 17.32
CA LEU A 93 -35.50 4.36 17.50
C LEU A 93 -35.17 5.80 17.09
N ARG A 94 -36.12 6.44 16.39
CA ARG A 94 -36.17 7.89 16.15
C ARG A 94 -37.50 8.41 16.70
N ASP A 95 -37.46 9.33 17.64
CA ASP A 95 -38.63 9.90 18.32
C ASP A 95 -39.55 8.81 18.91
N GLY A 96 -38.96 7.70 19.36
CA GLY A 96 -39.67 6.53 19.89
C GLY A 96 -40.23 5.57 18.83
N ILE A 97 -40.03 5.83 17.54
CA ILE A 97 -40.48 4.99 16.42
C ILE A 97 -39.33 4.16 15.88
N VAL A 98 -39.58 2.88 15.59
CA VAL A 98 -38.57 1.98 14.97
C VAL A 98 -38.22 2.43 13.56
N VAL A 99 -36.94 2.62 13.31
CA VAL A 99 -36.39 3.03 12.01
C VAL A 99 -35.47 1.94 11.45
N ARG A 100 -35.55 1.70 10.14
CA ARG A 100 -34.67 0.74 9.45
C ARG A 100 -33.23 1.26 9.37
N GLY A 101 -32.27 0.34 9.40
CA GLY A 101 -30.82 0.60 9.26
C GLY A 101 -30.47 1.60 8.16
N ARG A 102 -30.93 1.42 6.92
CA ARG A 102 -30.69 2.38 5.81
C ARG A 102 -31.18 3.81 6.09
N SER A 103 -32.34 3.96 6.73
CA SER A 103 -32.85 5.30 7.09
C SER A 103 -32.08 5.88 8.28
N ALA A 104 -31.65 5.01 9.21
CA ALA A 104 -30.77 5.37 10.31
C ALA A 104 -29.35 5.68 9.84
N SER A 105 -28.82 5.07 8.78
CA SER A 105 -27.47 5.33 8.27
C SER A 105 -27.31 6.77 7.79
N ARG A 106 -28.33 7.31 7.10
CA ARG A 106 -28.34 8.73 6.67
C ARG A 106 -28.42 9.72 7.83
N SER A 107 -29.21 9.42 8.86
CA SER A 107 -29.25 10.25 10.07
C SER A 107 -28.03 10.02 10.97
N LEU A 108 -27.48 8.80 11.00
CA LEU A 108 -26.28 8.44 11.74
C LEU A 108 -25.04 9.19 11.27
N LEU A 109 -25.00 9.52 9.98
CA LEU A 109 -23.97 10.37 9.38
C LEU A 109 -24.08 11.85 9.79
N ASN A 110 -25.23 12.29 10.30
CA ASN A 110 -25.51 13.69 10.64
C ASN A 110 -25.40 14.01 12.14
N PHE A 111 -25.27 13.01 13.03
CA PHE A 111 -25.15 13.21 14.48
C PHE A 111 -24.06 14.21 14.88
N GLN A 112 -24.46 15.44 15.22
CA GLN A 112 -23.52 16.49 15.61
C GLN A 112 -23.19 16.46 17.12
N ILE A 113 -22.37 15.50 17.56
CA ILE A 113 -21.27 15.69 18.52
C ILE A 113 -20.16 14.68 18.11
N GLU A 114 -19.18 15.14 17.32
CA GLU A 114 -18.10 14.33 16.69
C GLU A 114 -18.54 13.25 15.67
N SER A 115 -19.39 13.62 14.69
CA SER A 115 -19.91 12.74 13.60
C SER A 115 -18.87 12.03 12.73
N THR A 116 -17.58 12.32 12.90
CA THR A 116 -16.51 11.63 12.19
C THR A 116 -16.22 10.23 12.76
N LYS A 117 -16.73 9.87 13.94
CA LYS A 117 -16.28 8.68 14.69
C LYS A 117 -17.09 7.41 14.46
N TYR A 118 -18.33 7.47 13.97
CA TYR A 118 -19.20 6.28 13.81
C TYR A 118 -19.77 6.17 12.38
N GLN A 119 -20.14 4.96 11.97
CA GLN A 119 -20.79 4.64 10.70
C GLN A 119 -21.83 3.53 10.92
N CYS A 120 -22.88 3.47 10.11
CA CYS A 120 -23.90 2.44 10.20
C CYS A 120 -24.22 1.86 8.82
N ASP A 121 -24.38 0.54 8.74
CA ASP A 121 -24.68 -0.15 7.49
C ASP A 121 -26.18 -0.19 7.14
N ASP A 122 -26.52 -0.81 6.01
CA ASP A 122 -27.91 -0.97 5.57
C ASP A 122 -28.74 -1.86 6.52
N GLU A 123 -28.08 -2.75 7.28
CA GLU A 123 -28.68 -3.70 8.23
C GLU A 123 -28.89 -3.11 9.63
N GLY A 124 -28.34 -1.92 9.92
CA GLY A 124 -28.46 -1.25 11.23
C GLY A 124 -27.30 -1.56 12.19
N VAL A 125 -26.22 -2.19 11.72
CA VAL A 125 -25.01 -2.43 12.50
C VAL A 125 -24.18 -1.16 12.56
N VAL A 126 -23.84 -0.74 13.78
CA VAL A 126 -23.04 0.46 14.03
C VAL A 126 -21.57 0.10 14.26
N TYR A 127 -20.72 0.87 13.61
CA TYR A 127 -19.27 0.74 13.59
C TYR A 127 -18.62 2.00 14.16
N ARG A 128 -17.54 1.82 14.92
CA ARG A 128 -16.65 2.90 15.36
C ARG A 128 -15.41 2.95 14.46
N LYS A 129 -15.05 4.14 13.99
CA LYS A 129 -13.78 4.38 13.30
C LYS A 129 -12.61 4.24 14.27
N VAL A 130 -11.62 3.46 13.87
CA VAL A 130 -10.43 3.22 14.69
C VAL A 130 -9.50 4.43 14.60
N GLY A 131 -8.99 4.88 15.75
CA GLY A 131 -8.05 6.00 15.82
C GLY A 131 -6.76 5.71 15.02
N PRO A 132 -6.00 6.74 14.61
CA PRO A 132 -4.76 6.53 13.85
C PRO A 132 -3.72 5.71 14.62
N ILE A 133 -3.52 6.01 15.89
CA ILE A 133 -2.52 5.34 16.72
C ILE A 133 -2.93 3.89 17.02
N GLU A 134 -4.18 3.65 17.41
CA GLU A 134 -4.74 2.31 17.68
C GLU A 134 -4.60 1.40 16.45
N SER A 135 -4.98 1.91 15.27
CA SER A 135 -4.90 1.17 14.01
C SER A 135 -3.44 0.90 13.60
N PHE A 136 -2.52 1.85 13.84
CA PHE A 136 -1.09 1.64 13.59
C PHE A 136 -0.53 0.51 14.47
N PHE A 137 -0.81 0.51 15.77
CA PHE A 137 -0.31 -0.54 16.67
C PHE A 137 -0.92 -1.91 16.37
N SER A 138 -2.21 -1.97 16.04
CA SER A 138 -2.86 -3.21 15.58
C SER A 138 -2.19 -3.73 14.29
N TRP A 139 -2.04 -2.86 13.28
CA TRP A 139 -1.34 -3.20 12.04
C TRP A 139 0.11 -3.63 12.29
N PHE A 140 0.85 -2.90 13.12
CA PHE A 140 2.25 -3.18 13.41
C PHE A 140 2.41 -4.53 14.14
N SER A 141 1.54 -4.84 15.10
CA SER A 141 1.55 -6.13 15.80
C SER A 141 1.28 -7.30 14.85
N ASN A 142 0.33 -7.13 13.92
CA ASN A 142 0.03 -8.13 12.91
C ASN A 142 1.21 -8.30 11.95
N ALA A 143 1.76 -7.18 11.46
CA ALA A 143 2.91 -7.19 10.56
C ALA A 143 4.16 -7.80 11.21
N ALA A 144 4.40 -7.53 12.50
CA ALA A 144 5.48 -8.15 13.28
C ALA A 144 5.28 -9.66 13.45
N SER A 145 4.04 -10.15 13.42
CA SER A 145 3.69 -11.58 13.43
C SER A 145 3.73 -12.21 12.03
N GLY A 146 4.11 -11.44 11.00
CA GLY A 146 4.16 -11.89 9.61
C GLY A 146 2.84 -11.75 8.84
N ASP A 147 1.79 -11.21 9.47
CA ASP A 147 0.51 -10.94 8.81
C ASP A 147 0.43 -9.49 8.34
N PHE A 148 0.69 -9.28 7.05
CA PHE A 148 0.57 -7.98 6.39
C PHE A 148 -0.85 -7.68 5.87
N GLY A 149 -1.80 -8.58 6.13
CA GLY A 149 -3.17 -8.48 5.62
C GLY A 149 -3.31 -8.82 4.14
N ARG A 150 -4.45 -8.44 3.56
CA ARG A 150 -4.78 -8.65 2.14
C ARG A 150 -4.73 -7.33 1.38
N SER A 151 -4.28 -7.39 0.13
CA SER A 151 -4.31 -6.25 -0.77
C SER A 151 -5.73 -5.95 -1.21
N TYR A 152 -6.17 -4.70 -1.01
CA TYR A 152 -7.48 -4.22 -1.45
C TYR A 152 -7.63 -4.23 -2.98
N LYS A 153 -6.53 -4.03 -3.72
CA LYS A 153 -6.54 -4.01 -5.20
C LYS A 153 -6.55 -5.41 -5.82
N PHE A 154 -5.76 -6.32 -5.27
CA PHE A 154 -5.54 -7.65 -5.87
C PHE A 154 -6.28 -8.77 -5.14
N ASN A 155 -6.98 -8.46 -4.04
CA ASN A 155 -7.67 -9.40 -3.16
C ASN A 155 -6.84 -10.65 -2.80
N ARG A 156 -5.53 -10.48 -2.55
CA ARG A 156 -4.60 -11.56 -2.18
C ARG A 156 -3.65 -11.11 -1.06
N PRO A 157 -3.01 -12.03 -0.31
CA PRO A 157 -2.11 -11.68 0.78
C PRO A 157 -1.02 -10.69 0.34
N VAL A 158 -0.81 -9.62 1.13
CA VAL A 158 0.18 -8.57 0.83
C VAL A 158 1.59 -9.13 0.80
N PHE A 159 1.92 -10.04 1.73
CA PHE A 159 3.23 -10.66 1.78
C PHE A 159 3.60 -11.36 0.45
N GLY A 160 2.67 -12.10 -0.16
CA GLY A 160 2.90 -12.75 -1.45
C GLY A 160 3.22 -11.75 -2.57
N ILE A 161 2.51 -10.61 -2.60
CA ILE A 161 2.78 -9.53 -3.56
C ILE A 161 4.18 -8.94 -3.35
N ILE A 162 4.54 -8.66 -2.09
CA ILE A 162 5.85 -8.10 -1.75
C ILE A 162 6.96 -9.09 -2.12
N ALA A 163 6.80 -10.37 -1.78
CA ALA A 163 7.80 -11.40 -2.06
C ALA A 163 8.08 -11.57 -3.55
N GLU A 164 7.02 -11.63 -4.38
CA GLU A 164 7.16 -11.72 -5.85
C GLU A 164 7.91 -10.51 -6.41
N ARG A 165 7.58 -9.29 -5.95
CA ARG A 165 8.24 -8.05 -6.39
C ARG A 165 9.68 -7.95 -5.89
N LEU A 166 9.92 -8.36 -4.64
CA LEU A 166 11.25 -8.34 -4.03
C LEU A 166 12.21 -9.24 -4.81
N TRP A 167 11.76 -10.43 -5.20
CA TRP A 167 12.57 -11.36 -5.98
C TRP A 167 12.97 -10.77 -7.34
N ASN A 168 12.03 -10.14 -8.04
CA ASN A 168 12.29 -9.46 -9.30
C ASN A 168 13.29 -8.30 -9.13
N THR A 169 13.10 -7.46 -8.10
CA THR A 169 14.03 -6.36 -7.79
C THR A 169 15.43 -6.87 -7.45
N LEU A 170 15.55 -7.99 -6.74
CA LEU A 170 16.84 -8.59 -6.40
C LEU A 170 17.58 -9.07 -7.65
N ILE A 171 16.91 -9.78 -8.54
CA ILE A 171 17.51 -10.23 -9.81
C ILE A 171 18.00 -9.02 -10.62
N LEU A 172 17.15 -8.01 -10.79
CA LEU A 172 17.49 -6.80 -11.52
C LEU A 172 18.67 -6.07 -10.89
N SER A 173 18.65 -5.90 -9.56
CA SER A 173 19.70 -5.19 -8.84
C SER A 173 21.04 -5.91 -8.90
N ILE A 174 21.04 -7.24 -8.78
CA ILE A 174 22.26 -8.06 -8.89
C ILE A 174 22.80 -8.01 -10.33
N ALA A 175 21.95 -8.16 -11.34
CA ALA A 175 22.35 -8.07 -12.74
C ALA A 175 22.96 -6.69 -13.06
N ALA A 176 22.30 -5.61 -12.65
CA ALA A 176 22.80 -4.25 -12.81
C ALA A 176 24.14 -4.04 -12.09
N LEU A 177 24.30 -4.56 -10.87
CA LEU A 177 25.56 -4.46 -10.12
C LEU A 177 26.69 -5.23 -10.79
N LEU A 178 26.43 -6.43 -11.30
CA LEU A 178 27.41 -7.22 -12.03
C LEU A 178 27.86 -6.53 -13.32
N ILE A 179 26.94 -5.93 -14.07
CA ILE A 179 27.26 -5.15 -15.28
C ILE A 179 28.05 -3.89 -14.91
N ALA A 180 27.58 -3.14 -13.90
CA ALA A 180 28.20 -1.90 -13.47
C ALA A 180 29.64 -2.11 -12.99
N TYR A 181 29.88 -3.12 -12.15
CA TYR A 181 31.23 -3.44 -11.67
C TYR A 181 32.06 -4.15 -12.73
N GLY A 182 31.45 -5.04 -13.52
CA GLY A 182 32.12 -5.76 -14.60
C GLY A 182 32.65 -4.85 -15.71
N LEU A 183 31.97 -3.73 -15.99
CA LEU A 183 32.43 -2.74 -16.96
C LEU A 183 33.18 -1.57 -16.31
N GLY A 184 32.64 -1.05 -15.21
CA GLY A 184 33.16 0.15 -14.56
C GLY A 184 34.52 -0.04 -13.91
N ILE A 185 34.78 -1.17 -13.25
CA ILE A 185 36.07 -1.43 -12.60
C ILE A 185 37.18 -1.56 -13.66
N PRO A 186 37.06 -2.41 -14.70
CA PRO A 186 38.09 -2.49 -15.73
C PRO A 186 38.33 -1.17 -16.47
N LEU A 187 37.26 -0.47 -16.87
CA LEU A 187 37.40 0.83 -17.54
C LEU A 187 38.11 1.85 -16.65
N GLY A 188 37.77 1.90 -15.35
CA GLY A 188 38.44 2.77 -14.38
C GLY A 188 39.92 2.41 -14.19
N ILE A 189 40.26 1.12 -14.12
CA ILE A 189 41.65 0.67 -14.04
C ILE A 189 42.43 1.08 -15.30
N PHE A 190 41.88 0.85 -16.50
CA PHE A 190 42.58 1.19 -17.74
C PHE A 190 42.80 2.70 -17.91
N ALA A 191 41.81 3.52 -17.55
CA ALA A 191 41.94 4.97 -17.53
C ALA A 191 43.03 5.42 -16.55
N ALA A 192 43.08 4.84 -15.34
CA ALA A 192 44.06 5.19 -14.32
C ALA A 192 45.50 4.76 -14.66
N VAL A 193 45.67 3.60 -15.32
CA VAL A 193 47.01 3.09 -15.69
C VAL A 193 47.61 3.88 -16.85
N LYS A 194 46.79 4.44 -17.75
CA LYS A 194 47.24 5.22 -18.91
C LYS A 194 46.61 6.61 -18.90
N PRO A 195 47.04 7.51 -18.01
CA PRO A 195 46.49 8.85 -17.92
C PRO A 195 46.74 9.66 -19.20
N ASN A 196 45.80 10.53 -19.58
CA ASN A 196 45.80 11.33 -20.82
C ASN A 196 45.78 10.49 -22.11
N SER A 197 45.36 9.22 -22.02
CA SER A 197 45.12 8.40 -23.21
C SER A 197 43.71 8.61 -23.77
N LEU A 198 43.47 8.15 -25.00
CA LEU A 198 42.12 8.14 -25.57
C LEU A 198 41.12 7.34 -24.72
N VAL A 199 41.58 6.28 -24.04
CA VAL A 199 40.75 5.47 -23.14
C VAL A 199 40.33 6.28 -21.91
N ASP A 200 41.27 7.02 -21.32
CA ASP A 200 41.01 7.91 -20.18
C ASP A 200 39.99 9.00 -20.54
N HIS A 201 40.23 9.72 -21.65
CA HIS A 201 39.30 10.76 -22.11
C HIS A 201 37.92 10.22 -22.48
N SER A 202 37.84 9.10 -23.21
CA SER A 202 36.55 8.51 -23.61
C SER A 202 35.76 7.97 -22.41
N ALA A 203 36.42 7.32 -21.46
CA ALA A 203 35.80 6.87 -20.21
C ALA A 203 35.28 8.06 -19.38
N GLY A 204 36.06 9.14 -19.28
CA GLY A 204 35.65 10.37 -18.62
C GLY A 204 34.42 11.03 -19.27
N ILE A 205 34.39 11.13 -20.60
CA ILE A 205 33.24 11.67 -21.34
C ILE A 205 31.98 10.81 -21.12
N LEU A 206 32.10 9.48 -21.22
CA LEU A 206 30.98 8.55 -20.98
C LEU A 206 30.44 8.67 -19.56
N ALA A 207 31.32 8.73 -18.56
CA ALA A 207 30.93 8.91 -17.17
C ALA A 207 30.23 10.26 -16.96
N PHE A 208 30.75 11.33 -17.56
CA PHE A 208 30.16 12.66 -17.45
C PHE A 208 28.76 12.72 -18.09
N ILE A 209 28.56 12.12 -19.26
CA ILE A 209 27.24 12.03 -19.90
C ILE A 209 26.26 11.28 -18.99
N GLY A 210 26.66 10.11 -18.47
CA GLY A 210 25.81 9.30 -17.60
C GLY A 210 25.41 10.01 -16.30
N LEU A 211 26.33 10.79 -15.71
CA LEU A 211 26.07 11.56 -14.48
C LEU A 211 25.27 12.84 -14.72
N SER A 212 25.39 13.45 -15.90
CA SER A 212 24.75 14.72 -16.21
C SER A 212 23.28 14.58 -16.60
N ILE A 213 22.86 13.40 -17.07
CA ILE A 213 21.48 13.15 -17.46
C ILE A 213 20.63 12.81 -16.22
N PRO A 214 19.52 13.52 -15.96
CA PRO A 214 18.58 13.14 -14.90
C PRO A 214 18.07 11.71 -15.10
N THR A 215 18.01 10.94 -14.02
CA THR A 215 17.60 9.51 -14.06
C THR A 215 16.24 9.30 -14.71
N VAL A 216 15.27 10.18 -14.43
CA VAL A 216 13.94 10.14 -15.06
C VAL A 216 14.02 10.33 -16.57
N PHE A 217 14.87 11.25 -17.05
CA PHE A 217 15.04 11.49 -18.47
C PHE A 217 15.73 10.31 -19.17
N SER A 218 16.75 9.72 -18.54
CA SER A 218 17.39 8.50 -19.04
C SER A 218 16.41 7.34 -19.16
N ALA A 219 15.55 7.14 -18.15
CA ALA A 219 14.50 6.11 -18.18
C ALA A 219 13.51 6.34 -19.34
N LEU A 220 13.09 7.59 -19.58
CA LEU A 220 12.22 7.93 -20.70
C LEU A 220 12.88 7.66 -22.06
N LEU A 221 14.15 8.02 -22.22
CA LEU A 221 14.90 7.71 -23.44
C LEU A 221 15.04 6.20 -23.67
N ALA A 222 15.28 5.43 -22.60
CA ALA A 222 15.35 3.97 -22.68
C ALA A 222 14.02 3.35 -23.11
N VAL A 223 12.89 3.81 -22.55
CA VAL A 223 11.56 3.35 -22.96
C VAL A 223 11.25 3.75 -24.40
N LEU A 224 11.61 4.97 -24.82
CA LEU A 224 11.43 5.42 -26.20
C LEU A 224 12.25 4.56 -27.17
N PHE A 225 13.50 4.27 -26.81
CA PHE A 225 14.38 3.38 -27.58
C PHE A 225 13.79 1.97 -27.69
N ALA A 226 13.39 1.36 -26.58
CA ALA A 226 12.78 0.04 -26.56
C ALA A 226 11.51 -0.02 -27.42
N THR A 227 10.66 1.00 -27.33
CA THR A 227 9.41 1.09 -28.10
C THR A 227 9.65 1.28 -29.60
N TYR A 228 10.59 2.14 -29.98
CA TYR A 228 10.84 2.45 -31.40
C TYR A 228 11.60 1.31 -32.12
N THR A 229 12.58 0.71 -31.44
CA THR A 229 13.38 -0.37 -32.02
C THR A 229 12.71 -1.74 -31.91
N GLY A 230 11.83 -1.93 -30.93
CA GLY A 230 11.26 -3.24 -30.59
C GLY A 230 12.29 -4.23 -30.02
N TRP A 231 13.50 -3.77 -29.68
CA TRP A 231 14.59 -4.64 -29.20
C TRP A 231 14.37 -5.15 -27.78
N PHE A 232 13.60 -4.43 -26.97
CA PHE A 232 13.36 -4.79 -25.58
C PHE A 232 11.88 -4.63 -25.24
N PRO A 233 11.33 -5.51 -24.40
CA PRO A 233 9.98 -5.39 -23.90
C PRO A 233 9.88 -4.20 -22.93
N ILE A 234 8.74 -3.51 -22.95
CA ILE A 234 8.48 -2.33 -22.12
C ILE A 234 7.82 -2.67 -20.77
N GLY A 235 7.46 -3.93 -20.56
CA GLY A 235 6.73 -4.38 -19.38
C GLY A 235 6.93 -5.88 -19.13
N ASP A 236 6.66 -6.25 -17.88
CA ASP A 236 6.82 -7.59 -17.32
C ASP A 236 8.25 -8.18 -17.40
N MET A 237 8.55 -9.12 -16.50
CA MET A 237 9.87 -9.75 -16.42
C MET A 237 10.03 -10.99 -17.31
N ARG A 238 8.96 -11.41 -18.01
CA ARG A 238 8.90 -12.64 -18.80
C ARG A 238 7.85 -12.51 -19.89
N SER A 239 8.00 -13.28 -20.97
CA SER A 239 6.96 -13.40 -22.00
C SER A 239 5.79 -14.30 -21.56
N LEU A 240 4.69 -14.24 -22.31
CA LEU A 240 3.50 -15.07 -22.06
C LEU A 240 3.78 -16.56 -22.26
N ASP A 241 4.70 -16.90 -23.17
CA ASP A 241 5.07 -18.27 -23.51
C ASP A 241 6.17 -18.83 -22.59
N TYR A 242 6.56 -18.10 -21.54
CA TYR A 242 7.67 -18.46 -20.65
C TYR A 242 7.63 -19.90 -20.15
N ASP A 243 6.44 -20.39 -19.82
CA ASP A 243 6.26 -21.73 -19.27
C ASP A 243 6.48 -22.84 -20.30
N LEU A 244 6.35 -22.53 -21.59
CA LEU A 244 6.58 -23.45 -22.72
C LEU A 244 8.08 -23.62 -23.03
N PHE A 245 8.94 -22.70 -22.58
CA PHE A 245 10.36 -22.75 -22.88
C PHE A 245 11.12 -23.79 -22.02
N GLY A 246 12.14 -24.39 -22.64
CA GLY A 246 13.16 -25.15 -21.91
C GLY A 246 14.03 -24.26 -21.02
N PHE A 247 14.92 -24.86 -20.23
CA PHE A 247 15.78 -24.15 -19.27
C PHE A 247 16.53 -22.95 -19.87
N TRP A 248 17.20 -23.14 -21.02
CA TRP A 248 17.95 -22.07 -21.69
C TRP A 248 17.04 -21.00 -22.30
N GLY A 249 15.87 -21.38 -22.81
CA GLY A 249 14.88 -20.42 -23.31
C GLY A 249 14.36 -19.52 -22.19
N LYS A 250 14.11 -20.09 -21.00
CA LYS A 250 13.71 -19.33 -19.80
C LYS A 250 14.77 -18.35 -19.33
N ILE A 251 16.06 -18.68 -19.48
CA ILE A 251 17.16 -17.76 -19.16
C ILE A 251 17.25 -16.64 -20.20
N GLY A 252 17.20 -16.98 -21.49
CA GLY A 252 17.23 -16.00 -22.57
C GLY A 252 16.08 -15.01 -22.50
N ASP A 253 14.87 -15.51 -22.27
CA ASP A 253 13.67 -14.68 -22.08
C ASP A 253 13.86 -13.70 -20.91
N ARG A 254 14.29 -14.18 -19.74
CA ARG A 254 14.54 -13.26 -18.62
C ARG A 254 15.63 -12.24 -18.91
N LEU A 255 16.73 -12.63 -19.56
CA LEU A 255 17.80 -11.68 -19.91
C LEU A 255 17.32 -10.62 -20.89
N HIS A 256 16.41 -10.97 -21.79
CA HIS A 256 15.79 -10.04 -22.73
C HIS A 256 14.81 -9.07 -22.06
N HIS A 257 14.23 -9.46 -20.91
CA HIS A 257 13.29 -8.66 -20.12
C HIS A 257 13.93 -7.86 -18.97
N LEU A 258 15.22 -8.05 -18.69
CA LEU A 258 15.97 -7.31 -17.65
C LEU A 258 16.49 -5.96 -18.17
#